data_AF-A0A091MT51-F1
#
_entry.id   AF-A0A091MT51-F1
#
_cell.length_a   1.000
_cell.length_b   1.000
_cell.length_c   1.000
_cell.angle_alpha   90.00
_cell.angle_beta   90.00
_cell.angle_gamma   90.00
#
_symmetry.space_group_name_H-M   'P 1'
#
loop_
_entity.id
_entity.type
_entity.pdbx_description
1 polymer ?
#
loop_
_entity_poly.entity_id
_entity_poly.type
_entity_poly.pdbx_seq_one_letter_code
_entity_poly.pdbx_strand_id
1 'polypeptide(L)'
;GVELSSLRGLNFTMMETDCAASARLNPDDCDFKENGAIKECSGTVQLLQSSPEIDLSCSDASSDPVLIQRGRFGRFLSKIRRFRPKINFNV
;
A
#
# COMPACT_ATOMS: atom_id res chain seq x y z
N GLY A 1 36.51 -0.15 -16.53
CA GLY A 1 35.15 -0.35 -17.06
C GLY A 1 34.45 -1.30 -16.13
N VAL A 2 33.28 -0.94 -15.60
CA VAL A 2 32.46 -1.84 -14.78
C VAL A 2 31.90 -2.94 -15.68
N GLU A 3 32.16 -4.19 -15.32
CA GLU A 3 31.82 -5.36 -16.11
C GLU A 3 30.32 -5.67 -15.93
N LEU A 4 29.53 -5.45 -16.98
CA LEU A 4 28.09 -5.72 -17.01
C LEU A 4 27.72 -7.18 -16.66
N SER A 5 28.67 -8.11 -16.77
CA SER A 5 28.50 -9.53 -16.39
C SER A 5 28.20 -9.74 -14.90
N SER A 6 28.52 -8.76 -14.04
CA SER A 6 28.25 -8.84 -12.60
C SER A 6 26.93 -8.19 -12.16
N LEU A 7 26.31 -7.39 -13.04
CA LEU A 7 25.02 -6.77 -12.78
C LEU A 7 23.91 -7.81 -12.93
N ARG A 8 23.24 -8.15 -11.83
CA ARG A 8 22.07 -9.03 -11.84
C ARG A 8 20.82 -8.20 -11.63
N GLY A 9 19.87 -8.31 -12.56
CA GLY A 9 18.53 -7.78 -12.38
C GLY A 9 17.76 -8.65 -11.38
N LEU A 10 17.11 -8.01 -10.41
CA LEU A 10 16.25 -8.65 -9.43
C LEU A 10 14.83 -8.12 -9.57
N ASN A 11 13.86 -9.03 -9.47
CA ASN A 11 12.46 -8.70 -9.25
C ASN A 11 11.95 -9.64 -8.15
N PHE A 12 11.47 -9.07 -7.06
CA PHE A 12 10.96 -9.80 -5.91
C PHE A 12 9.91 -8.98 -5.15
N THR A 13 9.09 -9.65 -4.37
CA THR A 13 8.13 -9.02 -3.48
C THR A 13 8.57 -9.16 -2.04
N MET A 14 8.24 -8.18 -1.21
CA MET A 14 8.46 -8.18 0.24
C MET A 14 7.15 -7.89 0.96
N MET A 15 6.97 -8.49 2.12
CA MET A 15 5.76 -8.34 2.94
C MET A 15 6.14 -7.81 4.32
N GLU A 16 5.27 -6.98 4.91
CA GLU A 16 5.44 -6.47 6.27
C GLU A 16 5.47 -7.61 7.31
N THR A 17 6.41 -7.53 8.24
CA THR A 17 6.56 -8.48 9.35
C THR A 17 6.09 -7.86 10.66
N ASP A 18 5.83 -8.68 11.68
CA ASP A 18 5.40 -8.21 13.00
C ASP A 18 6.53 -7.58 13.81
N CYS A 19 7.78 -7.75 13.38
CA CYS A 19 8.95 -7.18 14.03
C CYS A 19 9.07 -5.67 13.78
N ALA A 20 9.51 -4.95 14.82
CA ALA A 20 9.90 -3.56 14.65
C ALA A 20 11.17 -3.45 13.80
N ALA A 21 11.20 -2.50 12.86
CA ALA A 21 12.38 -2.23 12.03
C ALA A 21 13.66 -1.90 12.83
N SER A 22 13.52 -1.43 14.06
CA SER A 22 14.63 -1.11 14.96
C SER A 22 15.17 -2.31 15.75
N ALA A 23 14.52 -3.48 15.70
CA ALA A 23 14.83 -4.60 16.57
C ALA A 23 16.21 -5.24 16.31
N ARG A 24 16.90 -4.88 15.22
CA ARG A 24 18.16 -5.51 14.76
C ARG A 24 18.06 -7.05 14.69
N LEU A 25 16.85 -7.58 14.50
CA LEU A 25 16.59 -8.99 14.28
C LEU A 25 16.72 -9.28 12.78
N ASN A 26 17.06 -10.52 12.43
CA ASN A 26 16.99 -10.90 11.03
C ASN A 26 15.51 -10.91 10.61
N PRO A 27 15.18 -10.33 9.45
CA PRO A 27 13.80 -10.31 8.96
C PRO A 27 13.26 -11.72 8.69
N ASP A 28 14.13 -12.70 8.45
CA ASP A 28 13.76 -14.11 8.23
C ASP A 28 13.29 -14.81 9.52
N ASP A 29 13.64 -14.28 10.70
CA ASP A 29 13.22 -14.80 12.00
C ASP A 29 11.86 -14.22 12.44
N CYS A 30 11.26 -13.35 11.61
CA CYS A 30 10.04 -12.62 11.92
C CYS A 30 8.87 -13.15 11.10
N ASP A 31 7.76 -13.44 11.78
CA ASP A 31 6.52 -13.83 11.11
C ASP A 31 5.94 -12.66 10.31
N PHE A 32 5.28 -13.00 9.19
CA PHE A 32 4.56 -12.03 8.39
C PHE A 32 3.33 -11.53 9.13
N LYS A 33 3.10 -10.23 9.04
CA LYS A 33 1.94 -9.57 9.64
C LYS A 33 0.68 -9.91 8.86
N GLU A 34 -0.40 -10.24 9.57
CA GLU A 34 -1.70 -10.46 8.95
C GLU A 34 -2.21 -9.19 8.25
N ASN A 35 -2.54 -9.27 6.96
CA ASN A 35 -2.88 -8.13 6.10
C ASN A 35 -1.78 -7.05 6.03
N GLY A 36 -0.52 -7.44 6.20
CA GLY A 36 0.63 -6.56 6.06
C GLY A 36 0.78 -5.98 4.66
N ALA A 37 1.42 -4.82 4.56
CA ALA A 37 1.70 -4.21 3.26
C ALA A 37 2.62 -5.10 2.42
N ILE A 38 2.30 -5.26 1.13
CA ILE A 38 3.14 -5.96 0.15
C ILE A 38 3.80 -4.91 -0.75
N LYS A 39 5.11 -4.98 -0.91
CA LYS A 39 5.84 -4.15 -1.86
C LYS A 39 6.49 -5.02 -2.93
N GLU A 40 6.39 -4.58 -4.18
CA GLU A 40 7.13 -5.15 -5.30
C GLU A 40 8.40 -4.33 -5.51
N CYS A 41 9.55 -4.99 -5.52
CA CYS A 41 10.85 -4.37 -5.67
C CYS A 41 11.53 -4.88 -6.93
N SER A 42 12.06 -3.96 -7.72
CA SER A 42 12.84 -4.26 -8.92
C SER A 42 14.09 -3.40 -8.97
N GLY A 43 15.17 -3.95 -9.52
CA GLY A 43 16.40 -3.20 -9.70
C GLY A 43 17.59 -4.07 -10.04
N THR A 44 18.78 -3.50 -9.89
CA THR A 44 20.03 -4.17 -10.27
C THR A 44 20.99 -4.22 -9.09
N VAL A 45 21.65 -5.36 -8.93
CA VAL A 45 22.64 -5.58 -7.86
C VAL A 45 24.00 -5.89 -8.50
N GLN A 46 25.03 -5.17 -8.07
CA GLN A 46 26.42 -5.45 -8.42
C GLN A 46 27.04 -6.35 -7.35
N LEU A 47 27.25 -7.64 -7.68
CA LEU A 47 27.73 -8.62 -6.71
C LEU A 47 29.26 -8.62 -6.52
N LEU A 48 30.03 -7.95 -7.39
CA LEU A 48 31.50 -8.04 -7.43
C LEU A 48 32.27 -7.11 -6.48
N GLN A 49 31.62 -6.19 -5.79
CA GLN A 49 32.33 -5.23 -4.95
C GLN A 49 32.19 -5.59 -3.47
N SER A 50 33.30 -5.48 -2.74
CA SER A 50 33.37 -5.58 -1.27
C SER A 50 32.39 -4.66 -0.53
N SER A 51 31.75 -3.74 -1.25
CA SER A 51 30.53 -3.03 -0.90
C SER A 51 29.55 -3.16 -2.07
N PRO A 52 28.54 -4.04 -2.00
CA PRO A 52 27.56 -4.17 -3.08
C PRO A 52 26.76 -2.87 -3.18
N GLU A 53 26.83 -2.21 -4.33
CA GLU A 53 25.95 -1.09 -4.67
C GLU A 53 24.61 -1.67 -5.13
N ILE A 54 23.54 -1.30 -4.43
CA ILE A 54 22.20 -1.84 -4.60
C ILE A 54 21.29 -0.68 -5.01
N ASP A 55 20.87 -0.66 -6.28
CA ASP A 55 19.87 0.27 -6.79
C ASP A 55 18.55 -0.49 -6.96
N LEU A 56 17.65 -0.33 -5.98
CA LEU A 56 16.35 -1.00 -5.91
C LEU A 56 15.24 0.04 -5.79
N SER A 57 14.22 -0.10 -6.64
CA SER A 57 12.98 0.67 -6.56
C SER A 57 11.87 -0.25 -6.05
N CYS A 58 11.15 0.18 -5.02
CA CYS A 58 10.05 -0.56 -4.42
C CYS A 58 8.74 0.24 -4.49
N SER A 59 7.70 -0.37 -5.07
CA SER A 59 6.34 0.19 -5.15
C SER A 59 5.37 -0.61 -4.27
N ASP A 60 4.35 0.06 -3.76
CA ASP A 60 3.27 -0.60 -3.03
C ASP A 60 2.46 -1.46 -4.01
N ALA A 61 2.37 -2.75 -3.70
CA ALA A 61 1.62 -3.75 -4.45
C ALA A 61 0.40 -4.23 -3.66
N SER A 62 0.15 -3.67 -2.47
CA SER A 62 -1.06 -3.93 -1.72
C SER A 62 -2.26 -3.43 -2.53
N SER A 63 -3.28 -4.27 -2.68
CA SER A 63 -4.53 -3.90 -3.32
C SER A 63 -5.16 -2.72 -2.55
N ASP A 64 -5.08 -1.52 -3.11
CA ASP A 64 -5.62 -0.31 -2.51
C ASP A 64 -7.08 -0.51 -2.09
N PRO A 65 -7.46 -0.18 -0.83
CA PRO A 65 -8.87 -0.15 -0.48
C PRO A 65 -9.54 0.96 -1.30
N VAL A 66 -10.49 0.58 -2.15
CA VAL A 66 -11.27 1.51 -2.97
C VAL A 66 -11.84 2.62 -2.09
N LEU A 67 -11.29 3.83 -2.21
CA LEU A 67 -11.77 5.01 -1.49
C LEU A 67 -13.13 5.43 -2.07
N ILE A 68 -14.22 4.89 -1.51
CA ILE A 68 -15.57 5.31 -1.89
C ILE A 68 -15.79 6.73 -1.35
N GLN A 69 -15.72 7.74 -2.22
CA GLN A 69 -16.11 9.10 -1.86
C GLN A 69 -17.61 9.13 -1.53
N ARG A 70 -17.93 9.14 -0.24
CA ARG A 70 -19.30 9.44 0.23
C ARG A 70 -19.56 10.92 -0.06
N GLY A 71 -20.18 11.21 -1.20
CA GLY A 71 -20.53 12.57 -1.61
C GLY A 71 -21.27 13.33 -0.51
N ARG A 72 -20.96 14.63 -0.36
CA ARG A 72 -21.54 15.56 0.65
C ARG A 72 -23.05 15.82 0.52
N PHE A 73 -23.77 15.07 -0.31
CA PHE A 73 -25.19 15.25 -0.62
C PHE A 73 -26.12 15.08 0.60
N GLY A 74 -25.68 14.41 1.68
CA GLY A 74 -26.48 14.23 2.89
C GLY A 74 -26.83 15.53 3.64
N ARG A 75 -26.04 16.60 3.48
CA ARG A 75 -26.32 17.89 4.15
C ARG A 75 -27.39 18.73 3.45
N PHE A 76 -27.68 18.47 2.17
CA PHE A 76 -28.71 19.22 1.43
C PHE A 76 -30.13 18.69 1.71
N LEU A 77 -30.29 17.39 1.98
CA LEU A 77 -31.59 16.78 2.25
C LEU A 77 -32.12 17.06 3.67
N SER A 78 -31.27 17.48 4.61
CA SER A 78 -31.69 17.84 5.97
C SER A 78 -32.53 19.12 6.03
N LYS A 79 -32.37 20.04 5.06
CA LYS A 79 -33.16 21.28 4.97
C LYS A 79 -34.55 21.08 4.36
N ILE A 80 -34.77 20.03 3.57
CA ILE A 80 -36.06 19.76 2.92
C ILE A 80 -37.06 19.06 3.86
N ARG A 81 -36.60 18.42 4.95
CA ARG A 81 -37.44 17.70 5.92
C ARG A 81 -38.47 18.57 6.67
N ARG A 82 -38.47 19.90 6.51
CA ARG A 82 -39.45 20.79 7.15
C ARG A 82 -40.73 21.00 6.33
N PHE A 83 -40.76 20.65 5.05
CA PHE A 83 -41.99 20.67 4.27
C PHE A 83 -42.70 19.32 4.42
N ARG A 84 -43.63 19.25 5.39
CA ARG A 84 -44.64 18.19 5.45
C ARG A 84 -45.88 18.67 4.67
N PRO A 85 -46.07 18.30 3.40
CA PRO A 85 -47.35 18.56 2.74
C PRO A 85 -48.45 17.79 3.48
N LYS A 86 -49.39 18.50 4.11
CA LYS A 86 -50.62 17.90 4.64
C LYS A 86 -51.54 17.63 3.44
N ILE A 87 -51.65 16.37 3.07
CA ILE A 87 -52.61 15.91 2.07
C ILE A 87 -53.87 15.52 2.85
N ASN A 88 -54.93 16.32 2.77
CA ASN A 88 -56.23 15.96 3.32
C ASN A 88 -57.03 15.29 2.19
N PHE A 89 -57.39 14.02 2.38
CA PHE A 89 -58.37 13.33 1.55
C PHE A 89 -59.74 13.51 2.19
N ASN A 90 -60.67 14.17 1.51
CA ASN A 90 -62.08 14.15 1.91
C ASN A 90 -62.72 12.85 1.39
N VAL A 91 -63.30 12.08 2.31
CA VAL A 91 -64.14 10.89 2.05
C VAL A 91 -65.59 11.34 1.99
#